data_AF-Q5KAV4-F1
#
_entry.id   AF-Q5KAV4-F1
#
_cell.length_a   1.000
_cell.length_b   1.000
_cell.length_c   1.000
_cell.angle_alpha   90.00
_cell.angle_beta   90.00
_cell.angle_gamma   90.00
#
_symmetry.space_group_name_H-M   'P 1'
#
loop_
_entity.id
_entity.type
_entity.pdbx_description
1 polymer ?
#
loop_
_entity_poly.entity_id
_entity_poly.type
_entity_poly.pdbx_seq_one_letter_code
_entity_poly.pdbx_strand_id
1 'polypeptide(L)'
;MASQPSADIRLYKNRASYSLRAALDIFREGMVAHVAFVHPGDEEGESKQRRKETIMNIPLITVMVCEGEDEDDQDSYVVYLHSHKYSGLVEACTRGSGNFTATTTRIDGLVLSPTAHDHSLNYRSATLHLHEPVVLSDETDHEEKRAALAAVTNTILGYDRIASVGQPMDANVKGTTVIRCKISAVSCKQRYGAFNGGKEPVTEVIPGEEANAFKGVIPCWTQWGNLIGFGNDREELELLFESRNVEGKVFAQKSAWAHEDGAIEGLGKKRKPVTRL
;
A
#
# COMPACT_ATOMS: atom_id res chain seq x y z
N MET A 1 -17.71 -6.89 22.05
CA MET A 1 -17.06 -5.77 21.33
C MET A 1 -15.86 -6.34 20.60
N ALA A 2 -15.79 -6.23 19.28
CA ALA A 2 -14.57 -6.57 18.54
C ALA A 2 -13.45 -5.64 19.02
N SER A 3 -12.36 -6.19 19.54
CA SER A 3 -11.20 -5.41 19.98
C SER A 3 -10.56 -4.72 18.77
N GLN A 4 -10.37 -3.41 18.83
CA GLN A 4 -9.71 -2.70 17.74
C GLN A 4 -8.21 -3.02 17.68
N PRO A 5 -7.62 -3.08 16.48
CA PRO A 5 -6.17 -3.23 16.36
C PRO A 5 -5.46 -1.97 16.89
N SER A 6 -4.26 -2.18 17.45
CA SER A 6 -3.36 -1.11 17.89
C SER A 6 -2.70 -0.42 16.69
N ALA A 7 -3.47 0.33 15.91
CA ALA A 7 -3.00 1.05 14.72
C ALA A 7 -2.36 2.41 15.04
N ASP A 8 -2.38 2.86 16.31
CA ASP A 8 -1.88 4.18 16.69
C ASP A 8 -0.35 4.27 16.61
N ILE A 9 0.14 5.21 15.81
CA ILE A 9 1.55 5.57 15.74
C ILE A 9 1.96 6.32 17.01
N ARG A 10 2.87 5.71 17.78
CA ARG A 10 3.30 6.22 19.09
C ARG A 10 4.43 7.24 19.01
N LEU A 11 5.38 7.04 18.08
CA LEU A 11 6.56 7.89 17.88
C LEU A 11 6.45 8.72 16.60
N TYR A 12 6.86 9.98 16.68
CA TYR A 12 6.72 10.98 15.60
C TYR A 12 5.26 11.16 15.18
N LYS A 13 4.38 11.50 16.15
CA LYS A 13 2.94 11.62 15.92
C LYS A 13 2.57 12.70 14.89
N ASN A 14 3.41 13.72 14.75
CA ASN A 14 3.28 14.74 13.70
C ASN A 14 3.47 14.18 12.27
N ARG A 15 4.02 12.97 12.14
CA ARG A 15 4.17 12.23 10.88
C ARG A 15 3.05 11.23 10.63
N ALA A 16 2.14 11.05 11.58
CA ALA A 16 1.05 10.08 11.46
C ALA A 16 -0.12 10.69 10.69
N SER A 17 -0.79 9.88 9.89
CA SER A 17 -2.14 10.15 9.39
C SER A 17 -2.98 8.90 9.57
N TYR A 18 -4.29 9.07 9.74
CA TYR A 18 -5.27 7.99 9.82
C TYR A 18 -6.38 8.20 8.78
N SER A 19 -6.12 9.03 7.76
CA SER A 19 -7.04 9.26 6.64
C SER A 19 -7.08 8.00 5.77
N LEU A 20 -8.29 7.49 5.52
CA LEU A 20 -8.53 6.42 4.56
C LEU A 20 -8.06 6.86 3.17
N ARG A 21 -8.41 8.08 2.76
CA ARG A 21 -8.02 8.64 1.48
C ARG A 21 -6.50 8.65 1.28
N ALA A 22 -5.74 9.09 2.29
CA ALA A 22 -4.29 9.04 2.26
C ALA A 22 -3.75 7.61 2.04
N ALA A 23 -4.35 6.60 2.69
CA ALA A 23 -3.96 5.21 2.48
C ALA A 23 -4.29 4.74 1.05
N LEU A 24 -5.50 5.01 0.57
CA LEU A 24 -5.93 4.62 -0.78
C LEU A 24 -4.98 5.21 -1.84
N ASP A 25 -4.61 6.48 -1.72
CA ASP A 25 -3.69 7.13 -2.66
C ASP A 25 -2.28 6.51 -2.60
N ILE A 26 -1.75 6.24 -1.39
CA ILE A 26 -0.45 5.57 -1.22
C ILE A 26 -0.45 4.16 -1.82
N PHE A 27 -1.52 3.39 -1.62
CA PHE A 27 -1.66 2.05 -2.20
C PHE A 27 -1.86 2.08 -3.71
N ARG A 28 -2.57 3.08 -4.26
CA ARG A 28 -2.72 3.24 -5.72
C ARG A 28 -1.36 3.46 -6.38
N GLU A 29 -0.48 4.23 -5.75
CA GLU A 29 0.89 4.40 -6.22
C GLU A 29 1.80 3.20 -5.89
N GLY A 30 1.50 2.46 -4.83
CA GLY A 30 2.23 1.29 -4.35
C GLY A 30 1.66 -0.03 -4.86
N MET A 31 2.09 -0.47 -6.05
CA MET A 31 1.54 -1.67 -6.71
C MET A 31 1.73 -2.99 -5.94
N VAL A 32 2.62 -3.01 -4.95
CA VAL A 32 2.89 -4.18 -4.11
C VAL A 32 2.70 -3.79 -2.65
N ALA A 33 1.99 -4.62 -1.91
CA ALA A 33 1.93 -4.58 -0.46
C ALA A 33 2.53 -5.84 0.14
N HIS A 34 3.20 -5.68 1.27
CA HIS A 34 3.65 -6.75 2.13
C HIS A 34 2.51 -7.17 3.04
N VAL A 35 1.99 -8.37 2.80
CA VAL A 35 0.89 -8.96 3.57
C VAL A 35 1.48 -9.84 4.66
N ALA A 36 1.34 -9.41 5.91
CA ALA A 36 1.80 -10.17 7.07
C ALA A 36 0.63 -10.82 7.83
N PHE A 37 0.82 -12.08 8.21
CA PHE A 37 -0.17 -12.90 8.88
C PHE A 37 0.50 -13.99 9.72
N VAL A 38 -0.25 -14.57 10.66
CA VAL A 38 0.19 -15.73 11.44
C VAL A 38 -0.30 -16.99 10.74
N HIS A 39 0.63 -17.82 10.30
CA HIS A 39 0.35 -19.16 9.80
C HIS A 39 0.12 -20.10 10.98
N PRO A 40 -0.99 -20.88 11.03
CA PRO A 40 -1.36 -21.66 12.21
C PRO A 40 -0.43 -22.86 12.48
N GLY A 41 0.31 -23.31 11.46
CA GLY A 41 1.12 -24.53 11.52
C GLY A 41 0.30 -25.75 11.09
N ASP A 42 0.91 -26.93 11.21
CA ASP A 42 0.24 -28.20 10.91
C ASP A 42 -0.44 -28.76 12.17
N GLU A 43 -1.63 -29.32 11.98
CA GLU A 43 -2.29 -30.13 13.00
C GLU A 43 -1.54 -31.44 13.24
N GLU A 44 -1.85 -32.13 14.34
CA GLU A 44 -1.22 -33.43 14.62
C GLU A 44 -1.60 -34.48 13.57
N GLY A 45 -0.58 -35.04 12.92
CA GLY A 45 -0.76 -36.09 11.91
C GLY A 45 -0.89 -35.60 10.46
N GLU A 46 -0.91 -34.29 10.20
CA GLU A 46 -1.05 -33.74 8.82
C GLU A 46 0.21 -33.94 7.96
N SER A 47 1.41 -33.94 8.56
CA SER A 47 2.65 -33.99 7.80
C SER A 47 3.75 -34.82 8.50
N LYS A 48 4.66 -35.40 7.70
CA LYS A 48 5.83 -36.14 8.21
C LYS A 48 6.80 -35.24 8.99
N GLN A 49 6.76 -33.93 8.74
CA GLN A 49 7.57 -32.93 9.42
C GLN A 49 6.70 -31.71 9.74
N ARG A 50 6.18 -31.69 10.96
CA ARG A 50 5.19 -30.72 11.44
C ARG A 50 5.69 -29.27 11.33
N ARG A 51 5.02 -28.45 10.54
CA ARG A 51 5.19 -26.99 10.54
C ARG A 51 4.66 -26.41 11.86
N LYS A 52 5.43 -25.54 12.50
CA LYS A 52 4.97 -24.80 13.69
C LYS A 52 4.21 -23.55 13.25
N GLU A 53 3.45 -22.96 14.18
CA GLU A 53 2.95 -21.60 14.02
C GLU A 53 4.12 -20.66 13.69
N THR A 54 3.93 -19.80 12.69
CA THR A 54 4.98 -18.87 12.27
C THR A 54 4.38 -17.58 11.69
N ILE A 55 5.10 -16.48 11.84
CA ILE A 55 4.75 -15.23 11.18
C ILE A 55 5.25 -15.33 9.74
N MET A 56 4.34 -15.10 8.79
CA MET A 56 4.66 -15.00 7.38
C MET A 56 4.48 -13.57 6.90
N ASN A 57 5.27 -13.18 5.90
CA ASN A 57 5.14 -11.92 5.19
C ASN A 57 5.40 -12.18 3.71
N ILE A 58 4.41 -11.91 2.86
CA ILE A 58 4.47 -12.16 1.42
C ILE A 58 4.14 -10.89 0.63
N PRO A 59 4.85 -10.59 -0.46
CA PRO A 59 4.47 -9.52 -1.36
C PRO A 59 3.27 -9.94 -2.20
N LEU A 60 2.20 -9.14 -2.21
CA LEU A 60 1.02 -9.33 -3.04
C LEU A 60 0.57 -7.99 -3.63
N ILE A 61 -0.01 -8.03 -4.82
CA ILE A 61 -0.84 -6.94 -5.30
C ILE A 61 -2.12 -6.96 -4.46
N THR A 62 -2.36 -5.87 -3.73
CA THR A 62 -3.55 -5.70 -2.90
C THR A 62 -4.52 -4.78 -3.62
N VAL A 63 -5.75 -5.24 -3.81
CA VAL A 63 -6.79 -4.49 -4.49
C VAL A 63 -7.82 -4.04 -3.48
N MET A 64 -8.24 -2.79 -3.57
CA MET A 64 -9.32 -2.24 -2.75
C MET A 64 -10.41 -1.76 -3.68
N VAL A 65 -11.65 -2.15 -3.39
CA VAL A 65 -12.83 -1.79 -4.17
C VAL A 65 -13.81 -1.12 -3.22
N CYS A 66 -14.33 0.04 -3.61
CA CYS A 66 -15.44 0.67 -2.91
C CYS A 66 -16.74 0.01 -3.39
N GLU A 67 -17.45 -0.66 -2.49
CA GLU A 67 -18.75 -1.30 -2.74
C GLU A 67 -19.90 -0.53 -2.06
N GLY A 68 -19.60 0.32 -1.07
CA GLY A 68 -20.56 1.18 -0.41
C GLY A 68 -20.76 2.53 -1.11
N GLU A 69 -21.69 3.32 -0.58
CA GLU A 69 -22.03 4.66 -1.10
C GLU A 69 -21.14 5.77 -0.53
N ASP A 70 -20.51 5.55 0.63
CA ASP A 70 -19.67 6.53 1.31
C ASP A 70 -18.17 6.20 1.13
N GLU A 71 -17.51 6.92 0.23
CA GLU A 71 -16.07 6.77 -0.04
C GLU A 71 -15.17 7.20 1.13
N ASP A 72 -15.69 7.90 2.13
CA ASP A 72 -14.96 8.28 3.33
C ASP A 72 -15.09 7.24 4.45
N ASP A 73 -15.99 6.27 4.31
CA ASP A 73 -16.17 5.16 5.25
C ASP A 73 -15.34 3.93 4.85
N GLN A 74 -14.46 3.49 5.75
CA GLN A 74 -13.64 2.28 5.53
C GLN A 74 -14.50 1.01 5.40
N ASP A 75 -15.71 1.00 5.97
CA ASP A 75 -16.63 -0.14 5.89
C ASP A 75 -17.30 -0.24 4.49
N SER A 76 -17.22 0.82 3.67
CA SER A 76 -17.58 0.80 2.24
C SER A 76 -16.55 0.11 1.36
N TYR A 77 -15.35 -0.22 1.89
CA TYR A 77 -14.26 -0.81 1.13
C TYR A 77 -14.04 -2.28 1.45
N VAL A 78 -13.80 -3.02 0.38
CA VAL A 78 -13.40 -4.42 0.42
C VAL A 78 -11.98 -4.56 -0.10
N VAL A 79 -11.18 -5.40 0.57
CA VAL A 79 -9.80 -5.70 0.18
C VAL A 79 -9.71 -7.12 -0.36
N TYR A 80 -9.31 -7.27 -1.62
CA TYR A 80 -9.11 -8.55 -2.26
C TYR A 80 -7.62 -8.93 -2.32
N LEU A 81 -7.32 -10.14 -1.85
CA LEU A 81 -6.00 -10.77 -1.95
C LEU A 81 -6.13 -12.02 -2.81
N HIS A 82 -5.36 -12.12 -3.89
CA HIS A 82 -5.31 -13.34 -4.71
C HIS A 82 -4.08 -14.17 -4.37
N SER A 83 -4.23 -15.49 -4.38
CA SER A 83 -3.15 -16.42 -4.07
C SER A 83 -3.44 -17.81 -4.66
N HIS A 84 -2.53 -18.75 -4.43
CA HIS A 84 -2.74 -20.16 -4.72
C HIS A 84 -3.55 -20.85 -3.60
N LYS A 85 -4.42 -21.80 -3.95
CA LYS A 85 -5.30 -22.53 -3.01
C LYS A 85 -4.58 -23.25 -1.88
N TYR A 86 -3.34 -23.68 -2.11
CA TYR A 86 -2.48 -24.34 -1.10
C TYR A 86 -1.46 -23.39 -0.47
N SER A 87 -1.68 -22.08 -0.54
CA SER A 87 -0.79 -21.11 0.08
C SER A 87 -1.03 -21.01 1.58
N GLY A 88 0.04 -20.68 2.33
CA GLY A 88 -0.07 -20.42 3.76
C GLY A 88 -1.03 -19.28 4.13
N LEU A 89 -1.29 -18.35 3.20
CA LEU A 89 -2.30 -17.29 3.40
C LEU A 89 -3.73 -17.87 3.43
N VAL A 90 -4.03 -18.84 2.56
CA VAL A 90 -5.32 -19.54 2.57
C VAL A 90 -5.46 -20.36 3.85
N GLU A 91 -4.40 -21.06 4.28
CA GLU A 91 -4.40 -21.78 5.56
C GLU A 91 -4.63 -20.85 6.75
N ALA A 92 -4.02 -19.65 6.75
CA ALA A 92 -4.21 -18.65 7.78
C ALA A 92 -5.62 -18.02 7.74
N CYS A 93 -6.24 -17.93 6.57
CA CYS A 93 -7.63 -17.48 6.42
C CYS A 93 -8.63 -18.50 6.98
N THR A 94 -8.42 -19.79 6.70
CA THR A 94 -9.41 -20.84 7.04
C THR A 94 -9.24 -21.39 8.44
N ARG A 95 -8.01 -21.42 8.97
CA ARG A 95 -7.68 -22.04 10.27
C ARG A 95 -7.03 -21.08 11.27
N GLY A 96 -6.58 -19.92 10.81
CA GLY A 96 -5.86 -18.94 11.64
C GLY A 96 -6.77 -17.96 12.37
N SER A 97 -6.16 -16.91 12.93
CA SER A 97 -6.87 -15.88 13.71
C SER A 97 -7.74 -14.93 12.88
N GLY A 98 -7.65 -15.00 11.55
CA GLY A 98 -8.40 -14.14 10.63
C GLY A 98 -8.00 -12.66 10.68
N ASN A 99 -6.78 -12.33 11.12
CA ASN A 99 -6.27 -10.96 11.14
C ASN A 99 -4.99 -10.85 10.32
N PHE A 100 -5.00 -9.95 9.33
CA PHE A 100 -3.86 -9.69 8.46
C PHE A 100 -3.47 -8.21 8.51
N THR A 101 -2.27 -7.91 8.04
CA THR A 101 -1.91 -6.54 7.68
C THR A 101 -1.46 -6.50 6.25
N ALA A 102 -1.82 -5.47 5.51
CA ALA A 102 -1.23 -5.14 4.22
C ALA A 102 -0.50 -3.81 4.36
N THR A 103 0.79 -3.76 4.02
CA THR A 103 1.60 -2.55 4.14
C THR A 103 2.33 -2.24 2.84
N THR A 104 2.27 -1.00 2.39
CA THR A 104 3.13 -0.51 1.30
C THR A 104 3.92 0.71 1.73
N THR A 105 5.05 0.97 1.08
CA THR A 105 5.94 2.09 1.38
C THR A 105 6.57 2.62 0.09
N ARG A 106 6.57 3.95 -0.05
CA ARG A 106 7.21 4.68 -1.14
C ARG A 106 8.29 5.58 -0.57
N ILE A 107 9.45 5.60 -1.21
CA ILE A 107 10.56 6.49 -0.88
C ILE A 107 10.46 7.69 -1.81
N ASP A 108 10.38 8.88 -1.22
CA ASP A 108 10.27 10.16 -1.92
C ASP A 108 11.60 10.95 -1.89
N GLY A 109 12.60 10.51 -1.10
CA GLY A 109 13.96 11.07 -1.15
C GLY A 109 14.91 10.62 -0.03
N LEU A 110 16.21 10.80 -0.22
CA LEU A 110 17.24 10.62 0.81
C LEU A 110 17.49 11.95 1.52
N VAL A 111 17.54 11.93 2.86
CA VAL A 111 17.86 13.11 3.66
C VAL A 111 19.24 12.99 4.28
N LEU A 112 20.10 13.93 3.91
CA LEU A 112 21.50 14.03 4.31
C LEU A 112 21.63 15.06 5.42
N SER A 113 21.96 14.59 6.63
CA SER A 113 22.02 15.39 7.85
C SER A 113 23.46 15.74 8.24
N PRO A 114 23.70 16.84 8.99
CA PRO A 114 25.00 17.12 9.61
C PRO A 114 25.52 16.03 10.54
N THR A 115 24.62 15.23 11.12
CA THR A 115 24.92 14.21 12.13
C THR A 115 24.58 12.82 11.60
N ALA A 116 25.44 11.84 11.89
CA ALA A 116 25.26 10.46 11.43
C ALA A 116 23.91 9.85 11.85
N HIS A 117 23.43 10.21 13.04
CA HIS A 117 22.17 9.68 13.60
C HIS A 117 20.91 10.18 12.86
N ASP A 118 20.96 11.36 12.24
CA ASP A 118 19.76 12.02 11.72
C ASP A 118 19.60 11.90 10.19
N HIS A 119 20.46 11.12 9.54
CA HIS A 119 20.21 10.66 8.17
C HIS A 119 18.87 9.90 8.10
N SER A 120 18.09 10.17 7.06
CA SER A 120 16.73 9.64 6.98
C SER A 120 16.23 9.57 5.54
N LEU A 121 14.94 9.26 5.39
CA LEU A 121 14.24 9.19 4.11
C LEU A 121 13.03 10.12 4.14
N ASN A 122 12.75 10.84 3.07
CA ASN A 122 11.38 11.22 2.78
C ASN A 122 10.65 9.98 2.27
N TYR A 123 9.48 9.70 2.83
CA TYR A 123 8.71 8.50 2.52
C TYR A 123 7.24 8.70 2.85
N ARG A 124 6.41 7.86 2.24
CA ARG A 124 5.01 7.63 2.61
C ARG A 124 4.79 6.13 2.79
N SER A 125 4.13 5.74 3.85
CA SER A 125 3.72 4.35 4.08
C SER A 125 2.26 4.30 4.54
N ALA A 126 1.57 3.25 4.14
CA ALA A 126 0.21 2.96 4.60
C ALA A 126 0.13 1.50 5.03
N THR A 127 -0.54 1.25 6.16
CA THR A 127 -0.84 -0.08 6.69
C THR A 127 -2.35 -0.19 6.89
N LEU A 128 -2.94 -1.19 6.23
CA LEU A 128 -4.31 -1.63 6.48
C LEU A 128 -4.26 -2.79 7.48
N HIS A 129 -5.03 -2.67 8.55
CA HIS A 129 -5.35 -3.81 9.41
C HIS A 129 -6.61 -4.46 8.87
N LEU A 130 -6.48 -5.71 8.42
CA LEU A 130 -7.55 -6.45 7.76
C LEU A 130 -8.15 -7.50 8.70
N HIS A 131 -9.46 -7.69 8.63
CA HIS A 131 -10.18 -8.69 9.41
C HIS A 131 -11.30 -9.35 8.58
N GLU A 132 -11.94 -10.36 9.17
CA GLU A 132 -13.02 -11.14 8.52
C GLU A 132 -12.64 -11.67 7.14
N PRO A 133 -11.49 -12.37 6.99
CA PRO A 133 -11.09 -12.89 5.70
C PRO A 133 -12.01 -14.05 5.30
N VAL A 134 -12.48 -14.02 4.06
CA VAL A 134 -13.36 -15.04 3.47
C VAL A 134 -12.73 -15.53 2.18
N VAL A 135 -12.49 -16.83 2.07
CA VAL A 135 -12.09 -17.47 0.81
C VAL A 135 -13.33 -17.60 -0.07
N LEU A 136 -13.33 -16.94 -1.23
CA LEU A 136 -14.45 -16.98 -2.17
C LEU A 136 -14.54 -18.34 -2.87
N SER A 137 -15.76 -18.89 -2.96
CA SER A 137 -16.02 -20.18 -3.60
C SER A 137 -16.15 -20.06 -5.12
N ASP A 138 -15.92 -21.17 -5.82
CA ASP A 138 -16.12 -21.25 -7.27
C ASP A 138 -17.60 -21.39 -7.65
N GLU A 139 -18.45 -21.82 -6.72
CA GLU A 139 -19.85 -22.12 -6.98
C GLU A 139 -20.77 -20.93 -6.67
N THR A 140 -20.59 -20.27 -5.51
CA THR A 140 -21.46 -19.17 -5.06
C THR A 140 -20.91 -17.80 -5.40
N ASP A 141 -19.58 -17.66 -5.49
CA ASP A 141 -18.92 -16.35 -5.55
C ASP A 141 -18.14 -16.15 -6.86
N HIS A 142 -18.39 -16.97 -7.89
CA HIS A 142 -17.62 -16.96 -9.15
C HIS A 142 -17.58 -15.58 -9.82
N GLU A 143 -18.70 -14.86 -9.84
CA GLU A 143 -18.77 -13.52 -10.43
C GLU A 143 -18.04 -12.47 -9.58
N GLU A 144 -18.10 -12.57 -8.25
CA GLU A 144 -17.32 -11.73 -7.34
C GLU A 144 -15.82 -11.98 -7.53
N LYS A 145 -15.40 -13.24 -7.66
CA LYS A 145 -14.02 -13.60 -8.00
C LYS A 145 -13.60 -13.02 -9.35
N ARG A 146 -14.45 -13.11 -10.37
CA ARG A 146 -14.16 -12.53 -11.70
C ARG A 146 -14.00 -11.02 -11.61
N ALA A 147 -14.89 -10.33 -10.90
CA ALA A 147 -14.83 -8.90 -10.69
C ALA A 147 -13.57 -8.48 -9.92
N ALA A 148 -13.21 -9.21 -8.85
CA ALA A 148 -11.99 -8.96 -8.09
C ALA A 148 -10.74 -9.13 -8.96
N LEU A 149 -10.66 -10.18 -9.79
CA LEU A 149 -9.55 -10.41 -10.70
C LEU A 149 -9.48 -9.37 -11.82
N ALA A 150 -10.62 -8.91 -12.33
CA ALA A 150 -10.68 -7.78 -13.27
C ALA A 150 -10.18 -6.48 -12.61
N ALA A 151 -10.57 -6.24 -11.35
CA ALA A 151 -10.10 -5.10 -10.57
C ALA A 151 -8.59 -5.13 -10.32
N VAL A 152 -7.96 -6.31 -10.19
CA VAL A 152 -6.49 -6.44 -10.16
C VAL A 152 -5.86 -5.85 -11.41
N THR A 153 -6.35 -6.23 -12.59
CA THR A 153 -5.82 -5.72 -13.87
C THR A 153 -5.93 -4.21 -13.96
N ASN A 154 -7.10 -3.67 -13.60
CA ASN A 154 -7.34 -2.22 -13.63
C ASN A 154 -6.53 -1.49 -12.56
N THR A 155 -6.34 -2.06 -11.37
CA THR A 155 -5.58 -1.44 -10.26
C THR A 155 -4.10 -1.29 -10.58
N ILE A 156 -3.47 -2.34 -11.13
CA ILE A 156 -2.04 -2.31 -11.49
C ILE A 156 -1.76 -1.17 -12.47
N LEU A 157 -2.67 -0.96 -13.40
CA LEU A 157 -2.51 0.04 -14.45
C LEU A 157 -3.15 1.38 -14.11
N GLY A 158 -4.04 1.44 -13.11
CA GLY A 158 -4.87 2.58 -12.73
C GLY A 158 -5.70 3.18 -13.86
N TYR A 159 -6.19 2.33 -14.78
CA TYR A 159 -7.21 2.64 -15.78
C TYR A 159 -7.99 1.37 -16.14
N ASP A 160 -9.07 1.49 -16.90
CA ASP A 160 -9.90 0.36 -17.32
C ASP A 160 -9.27 -0.45 -18.46
N ARG A 161 -8.23 -1.22 -18.15
CA ARG A 161 -7.56 -2.12 -19.09
C ARG A 161 -8.48 -3.25 -19.55
N ILE A 162 -9.39 -3.69 -18.69
CA ILE A 162 -10.29 -4.80 -18.96
C ILE A 162 -11.21 -4.52 -20.17
N ALA A 163 -11.57 -3.27 -20.41
CA ALA A 163 -12.27 -2.87 -21.64
C ALA A 163 -11.51 -3.25 -22.92
N SER A 164 -10.16 -3.23 -22.89
CA SER A 164 -9.31 -3.51 -24.05
C SER A 164 -8.91 -4.99 -24.17
N VAL A 165 -8.75 -5.70 -23.04
CA VAL A 165 -8.22 -7.09 -23.03
C VAL A 165 -9.27 -8.16 -22.68
N GLY A 166 -10.47 -7.74 -22.30
CA GLY A 166 -11.56 -8.63 -21.91
C GLY A 166 -11.50 -9.09 -20.45
N GLN A 167 -12.61 -9.70 -20.03
CA GLN A 167 -12.78 -10.21 -18.67
C GLN A 167 -11.95 -11.49 -18.41
N PRO A 168 -11.55 -11.76 -17.16
CA PRO A 168 -10.92 -13.02 -16.80
C PRO A 168 -11.80 -14.23 -17.19
N MET A 169 -11.22 -15.16 -17.95
CA MET A 169 -11.90 -16.40 -18.37
C MET A 169 -12.18 -17.33 -17.20
N ASP A 170 -13.23 -18.14 -17.29
CA ASP A 170 -13.66 -19.07 -16.22
C ASP A 170 -12.57 -20.00 -15.71
N ALA A 171 -11.74 -20.54 -16.60
CA ALA A 171 -10.63 -21.40 -16.23
C ALA A 171 -9.62 -20.67 -15.32
N ASN A 172 -9.36 -19.38 -15.59
CA ASN A 172 -8.44 -18.55 -14.81
C ASN A 172 -9.06 -18.19 -13.45
N VAL A 173 -10.36 -17.90 -13.42
CA VAL A 173 -11.11 -17.59 -12.19
C VAL A 173 -11.10 -18.79 -11.24
N LYS A 174 -11.41 -19.99 -11.75
CA LYS A 174 -11.40 -21.24 -10.97
C LYS A 174 -9.98 -21.65 -10.53
N GLY A 175 -8.98 -21.35 -11.36
CA GLY A 175 -7.58 -21.62 -11.04
C GLY A 175 -6.98 -20.71 -9.96
N THR A 176 -7.65 -19.62 -9.61
CA THR A 176 -7.13 -18.59 -8.70
C THR A 176 -7.96 -18.53 -7.42
N THR A 177 -7.31 -18.52 -6.26
CA THR A 177 -8.01 -18.28 -4.99
C THR A 177 -8.05 -16.79 -4.71
N VAL A 178 -9.23 -16.27 -4.36
CA VAL A 178 -9.44 -14.89 -3.95
C VAL A 178 -9.94 -14.88 -2.52
N ILE A 179 -9.34 -14.04 -1.69
CA ILE A 179 -9.69 -13.83 -0.29
C ILE A 179 -10.21 -12.40 -0.17
N ARG A 180 -11.44 -12.28 0.33
CA ARG A 180 -12.07 -11.01 0.65
C ARG A 180 -11.81 -10.65 2.11
N CYS A 181 -11.34 -9.44 2.40
CA CYS A 181 -11.16 -8.92 3.76
C CYS A 181 -11.85 -7.56 3.92
N LYS A 182 -12.19 -7.20 5.17
CA LYS A 182 -12.62 -5.86 5.56
C LYS A 182 -11.49 -5.06 6.21
N ILE A 183 -11.58 -3.74 6.13
CA ILE A 183 -10.64 -2.82 6.79
C ILE A 183 -11.09 -2.60 8.24
N SER A 184 -10.27 -3.02 9.20
CA SER A 184 -10.49 -2.78 10.63
C SER A 184 -10.00 -1.39 11.04
N ALA A 185 -8.83 -1.01 10.53
CA ALA A 185 -8.19 0.26 10.80
C ALA A 185 -7.15 0.57 9.73
N VAL A 186 -6.86 1.87 9.60
CA VAL A 186 -5.83 2.41 8.72
C VAL A 186 -4.81 3.18 9.55
N SER A 187 -3.53 3.07 9.18
CA SER A 187 -2.50 3.99 9.65
C SER A 187 -1.55 4.34 8.51
N CYS A 188 -1.22 5.62 8.41
CA CYS A 188 -0.28 6.17 7.45
C CYS A 188 0.84 6.89 8.17
N LYS A 189 2.03 6.88 7.59
CA LYS A 189 3.16 7.64 8.10
C LYS A 189 3.91 8.31 6.96
N GLN A 190 4.21 9.59 7.15
CA GLN A 190 4.98 10.35 6.18
C GLN A 190 6.10 11.14 6.82
N ARG A 191 7.27 11.12 6.19
CA ARG A 191 8.32 12.12 6.41
C ARG A 191 8.50 12.90 5.10
N TYR A 192 8.52 14.22 5.20
CA TYR A 192 8.82 15.14 4.11
C TYR A 192 9.65 16.32 4.67
N GLY A 193 10.28 17.10 3.79
CA GLY A 193 11.18 18.20 4.12
C GLY A 193 12.65 17.80 4.27
N ALA A 194 13.46 18.78 4.68
CA ALA A 194 14.91 18.68 4.79
C ALA A 194 15.41 17.98 6.07
N PHE A 195 16.71 18.08 6.36
CA PHE A 195 17.32 17.44 7.54
C PHE A 195 16.91 18.11 8.86
N ASN A 196 16.57 19.41 8.83
CA ASN A 196 16.11 20.21 9.97
C ASN A 196 14.60 20.08 10.25
N GLY A 197 13.97 19.01 9.75
CA GLY A 197 12.56 18.67 9.97
C GLY A 197 11.68 18.88 8.74
N GLY A 198 10.40 19.20 8.95
CA GLY A 198 9.44 19.51 7.89
C GLY A 198 9.59 20.93 7.34
N LYS A 199 10.83 21.35 7.06
CA LYS A 199 11.17 22.68 6.53
C LYS A 199 11.83 22.56 5.17
N GLU A 200 11.82 23.66 4.42
CA GLU A 200 12.56 23.80 3.17
C GLU A 200 14.05 23.56 3.35
N PRO A 201 14.73 23.03 2.32
CA PRO A 201 16.19 22.88 2.32
C PRO A 201 16.87 24.25 2.28
N VAL A 202 17.94 24.41 3.06
CA VAL A 202 18.85 25.55 2.94
C VAL A 202 19.77 25.28 1.75
N THR A 203 19.73 26.15 0.73
CA THR A 203 20.50 25.97 -0.51
C THR A 203 21.78 26.80 -0.56
N GLU A 204 21.85 27.87 0.23
CA GLU A 204 23.05 28.70 0.33
C GLU A 204 24.02 28.11 1.35
N VAL A 205 25.32 28.12 1.02
CA VAL A 205 26.35 27.67 1.95
C VAL A 205 26.43 28.69 3.09
N ILE A 206 26.19 28.24 4.31
CA ILE A 206 26.30 29.07 5.50
C ILE A 206 27.80 29.37 5.72
N PRO A 207 28.20 30.64 5.92
CA PRO A 207 29.60 30.99 6.18
C PRO A 207 30.18 30.18 7.35
N GLY A 208 31.35 29.57 7.13
CA GLY A 208 32.00 28.69 8.10
C GLY A 208 31.58 27.21 8.02
N GLU A 209 30.66 26.85 7.11
CA GLU A 209 30.29 25.45 6.84
C GLU A 209 30.88 24.88 5.53
N GLU A 210 31.73 25.62 4.82
CA GLU A 210 32.23 25.26 3.48
C GLU A 210 33.02 23.95 3.46
N ALA A 211 33.69 23.61 4.57
CA ALA A 211 34.47 22.38 4.71
C ALA A 211 33.64 21.18 5.20
N ASN A 212 32.36 21.39 5.55
CA ASN A 212 31.50 20.31 6.05
C ASN A 212 31.01 19.43 4.91
N ALA A 213 30.58 18.21 5.26
CA ALA A 213 29.91 17.32 4.33
C ALA A 213 28.59 17.93 3.82
N PHE A 214 28.17 17.50 2.62
CA PHE A 214 26.90 17.92 2.02
C PHE A 214 25.71 17.58 2.93
N LYS A 215 24.83 18.56 3.12
CA LYS A 215 23.57 18.44 3.85
C LYS A 215 22.44 18.82 2.90
N GLY A 216 21.36 18.06 2.88
CA GLY A 216 20.28 18.34 1.95
C GLY A 216 19.39 17.13 1.68
N VAL A 217 18.69 17.17 0.55
CA VAL A 217 17.77 16.10 0.14
C VAL A 217 18.06 15.71 -1.30
N ILE A 218 18.14 14.41 -1.56
CA ILE A 218 18.13 13.85 -2.93
C ILE A 218 16.71 13.32 -3.17
N PRO A 219 15.85 14.01 -3.93
CA PRO A 219 14.51 13.51 -4.22
C PRO A 219 14.57 12.19 -4.98
N CYS A 220 13.63 11.30 -4.70
CA CYS A 220 13.52 9.97 -5.29
C CYS A 220 12.09 9.73 -5.78
N TRP A 221 11.93 9.19 -6.97
CA TRP A 221 10.63 8.80 -7.51
C TRP A 221 10.78 7.53 -8.34
N THR A 222 9.67 6.84 -8.60
CA THR A 222 9.63 5.74 -9.55
C THR A 222 9.53 6.29 -10.96
N GLN A 223 10.44 5.86 -11.83
CA GLN A 223 10.41 6.16 -13.26
C GLN A 223 10.08 4.88 -14.02
N TRP A 224 8.95 4.86 -14.73
CA TRP A 224 8.65 3.86 -15.74
C TRP A 224 9.45 4.14 -17.01
N GLY A 225 10.00 3.08 -17.60
CA GLY A 225 10.70 3.15 -18.89
C GLY A 225 9.74 3.25 -20.08
N ASN A 226 10.32 3.28 -21.27
CA ASN A 226 9.55 3.32 -22.52
C ASN A 226 8.86 1.98 -22.79
N LEU A 227 7.68 2.02 -23.43
CA LEU A 227 6.98 0.81 -23.85
C LEU A 227 7.79 0.02 -24.90
N ILE A 228 7.80 -1.31 -24.73
CA ILE A 228 8.39 -2.26 -25.67
C ILE A 228 7.28 -3.24 -26.08
N GLY A 229 6.73 -3.08 -27.27
CA GLY A 229 5.62 -3.92 -27.77
C GLY A 229 4.76 -3.23 -28.83
N PHE A 230 3.60 -3.83 -29.12
CA PHE A 230 2.59 -3.33 -30.05
C PHE A 230 1.19 -3.49 -29.45
N GLY A 231 0.26 -2.63 -29.86
CA GLY A 231 -1.12 -2.57 -29.37
C GLY A 231 -1.80 -1.30 -29.88
N ASN A 232 -3.12 -1.32 -30.02
CA ASN A 232 -3.91 -0.16 -30.47
C ASN A 232 -4.04 0.94 -29.40
N ASP A 233 -3.75 0.62 -28.14
CA ASP A 233 -3.78 1.48 -26.96
C ASP A 233 -2.39 2.00 -26.55
N ARG A 234 -1.41 1.89 -27.47
CA ARG A 234 -0.02 2.29 -27.22
C ARG A 234 0.11 3.76 -26.83
N GLU A 235 -0.53 4.66 -27.59
CA GLU A 235 -0.44 6.10 -27.35
C GLU A 235 -1.04 6.48 -25.99
N GLU A 236 -2.18 5.89 -25.63
CA GLU A 236 -2.83 6.08 -24.33
C GLU A 236 -1.93 5.61 -23.18
N LEU A 237 -1.31 4.44 -23.31
CA LEU A 237 -0.35 3.92 -22.33
C LEU A 237 0.90 4.79 -22.20
N GLU A 238 1.46 5.27 -23.31
CA GLU A 238 2.62 6.16 -23.30
C GLU A 238 2.30 7.45 -22.54
N LEU A 239 1.18 8.09 -22.85
CA LEU A 239 0.72 9.30 -22.16
C LEU A 239 0.45 9.07 -20.67
N LEU A 240 -0.20 7.95 -20.33
CA LEU A 240 -0.51 7.60 -18.94
C LEU A 240 0.77 7.46 -18.09
N PHE A 241 1.75 6.69 -18.58
CA PHE A 241 2.97 6.46 -17.83
C PHE A 241 3.92 7.67 -17.85
N GLU A 242 3.89 8.49 -18.91
CA GLU A 242 4.56 9.79 -18.90
C GLU A 242 3.99 10.72 -17.84
N SER A 243 2.67 10.86 -17.77
CA SER A 243 1.97 11.64 -16.73
C SER A 243 2.34 11.15 -15.33
N ARG A 244 2.32 9.83 -15.08
CA ARG A 244 2.73 9.25 -13.79
C ARG A 244 4.17 9.57 -13.41
N ASN A 245 5.08 9.52 -14.38
CA ASN A 245 6.48 9.85 -14.15
C ASN A 245 6.65 11.33 -13.76
N VAL A 246 5.93 12.23 -14.44
CA VAL A 246 5.91 13.66 -14.14
C VAL A 246 5.33 13.90 -12.75
N GLU A 247 4.17 13.32 -12.43
CA GLU A 247 3.52 13.46 -11.13
C GLU A 247 4.39 12.95 -9.99
N GLY A 248 4.97 11.75 -10.13
CA GLY A 248 5.88 11.18 -9.12
C GLY A 248 7.11 12.04 -8.89
N LYS A 249 7.70 12.59 -9.96
CA LYS A 249 8.84 13.52 -9.87
C LYS A 249 8.45 14.82 -9.17
N VAL A 250 7.33 15.42 -9.56
CA VAL A 250 6.81 16.66 -8.95
C VAL A 250 6.52 16.45 -7.47
N PHE A 251 5.89 15.33 -7.11
CA PHE A 251 5.60 15.00 -5.71
C PHE A 251 6.89 14.85 -4.89
N ALA A 252 7.89 14.12 -5.39
CA ALA A 252 9.17 13.93 -4.71
C ALA A 252 9.91 15.27 -4.50
N GLN A 253 9.86 16.16 -5.49
CA GLN A 253 10.41 17.50 -5.39
C GLN A 253 9.66 18.34 -4.34
N LYS A 254 8.33 18.39 -4.41
CA LYS A 254 7.49 19.09 -3.40
C LYS A 254 7.75 18.57 -1.98
N SER A 255 7.87 17.26 -1.83
CA SER A 255 8.25 16.62 -0.56
C SER A 255 9.63 17.07 -0.08
N ALA A 256 10.64 17.13 -0.95
CA ALA A 256 11.97 17.62 -0.59
C ALA A 256 11.96 19.08 -0.13
N TRP A 257 11.12 19.92 -0.76
CA TRP A 257 10.94 21.33 -0.44
C TRP A 257 9.94 21.60 0.69
N ALA A 258 9.48 20.58 1.42
CA ALA A 258 8.47 20.75 2.48
C ALA A 258 7.20 21.53 2.04
N HIS A 259 6.87 21.49 0.75
CA HIS A 259 5.69 22.15 0.21
C HIS A 259 4.42 21.47 0.75
N GLU A 260 3.33 22.22 0.93
CA GLU A 260 2.08 21.69 1.51
C GLU A 260 1.47 20.56 0.66
N ASP A 261 1.48 20.70 -0.67
CA ASP A 261 1.13 19.63 -1.62
C ASP A 261 2.00 18.37 -1.51
N GLY A 262 3.13 18.43 -0.81
CA GLY A 262 3.95 17.27 -0.48
C GLY A 262 3.47 16.52 0.77
N ALA A 263 2.48 17.04 1.51
CA ALA A 263 1.93 16.41 2.69
C ALA A 263 0.70 15.55 2.35
N ILE A 264 0.64 14.33 2.91
CA ILE A 264 -0.55 13.49 2.80
C ILE A 264 -1.70 14.06 3.64
N GLU A 265 -2.91 13.74 3.22
CA GLU A 265 -4.10 14.17 3.93
C GLU A 265 -4.09 13.71 5.40
N GLY A 266 -4.52 14.57 6.31
CA GLY A 266 -4.67 14.24 7.72
C GLY A 266 -3.36 14.12 8.51
N LEU A 267 -2.23 14.53 7.93
CA LEU A 267 -0.93 14.49 8.60
C LEU A 267 -0.93 15.25 9.94
N GLY A 268 -0.40 14.60 10.98
CA GLY A 268 -0.34 15.11 12.35
C GLY A 268 -1.65 15.07 13.11
N LYS A 269 -2.77 14.66 12.50
CA LYS A 269 -4.06 14.55 13.18
C LYS A 269 -4.14 13.26 14.02
N LYS A 270 -4.83 13.34 15.16
CA LYS A 270 -5.10 12.16 16.01
C LYS A 270 -6.13 11.26 15.33
N ARG A 271 -6.01 9.94 15.56
CA ARG A 271 -7.02 8.97 15.14
C ARG A 271 -8.34 9.28 15.84
N LYS A 272 -9.44 9.34 15.08
CA LYS A 272 -10.78 9.45 15.65
C LYS A 272 -11.19 8.10 16.25
N PRO A 273 -11.86 8.06 17.41
CA PRO A 273 -12.47 6.83 17.91
C PRO A 273 -13.44 6.29 16.86
N VAL A 274 -13.42 4.99 16.59
CA VAL A 274 -14.44 4.38 15.73
C VAL A 274 -15.66 4.12 16.60
N THR A 275 -16.71 4.92 16.41
CA THR A 275 -18.04 4.62 16.95
C THR A 275 -18.71 3.63 16.02
N ARG A 276 -18.62 2.33 16.34
CA ARG A 276 -19.49 1.32 15.69
C ARG A 276 -20.86 1.39 16.38
N LEU A 277 -21.89 1.75 15.64
CA LEU A 277 -23.29 1.63 16.07
C LEU A 277 -23.68 0.15 16.20
#